data_AF-A0A0H5RGX0-F1
#
_entry.id   AF-A0A0H5RGX0-F1
#
_cell.length_a   1.000
_cell.length_b   1.000
_cell.length_c   1.000
_cell.angle_alpha   90.00
_cell.angle_beta   90.00
_cell.angle_gamma   90.00
#
_symmetry.space_group_name_H-M   'P 1'
#
loop_
_entity.id
_entity.type
_entity.pdbx_description
1 polymer ?
#
loop_
_entity_poly.entity_id
_entity_poly.type
_entity_poly.pdbx_seq_one_letter_code
_entity_poly.pdbx_strand_id
1 'polypeptide(L)'
;FPEFLLQCCYFMTDHAIPLKSKELVKRIGKDLYQNGISVCNQVVEFANGVHGNGLLESSDTRDPIKEFMLTVGGNTPLDDPWIVLVTASLFKLQTKDILPRFWSGSQWKWF
;
A
#
# COMPACT_ATOMS: atom_id res chain seq x y z
N PHE A 1 -4.81 -14.26 -3.90
CA PHE A 1 -4.25 -12.95 -4.35
C PHE A 1 -5.33 -11.93 -4.73
N PRO A 2 -6.46 -12.30 -5.36
CA PRO A 2 -7.61 -11.38 -5.53
C PRO A 2 -8.24 -10.97 -4.19
N GLU A 3 -8.40 -11.92 -3.26
CA GLU A 3 -8.92 -11.66 -1.91
C GLU A 3 -8.04 -10.68 -1.13
N PHE A 4 -6.75 -10.68 -1.45
CA PHE A 4 -5.73 -9.88 -0.79
C PHE A 4 -5.89 -8.38 -1.09
N LEU A 5 -6.18 -8.01 -2.35
CA LEU A 5 -6.45 -6.60 -2.70
C LEU A 5 -7.77 -6.13 -2.09
N LEU A 6 -8.77 -7.00 -2.02
CA LEU A 6 -10.02 -6.76 -1.30
C LEU A 6 -9.77 -6.54 0.21
N GLN A 7 -8.88 -7.31 0.83
CA GLN A 7 -8.49 -7.11 2.23
C GLN A 7 -7.70 -5.82 2.44
N CYS A 8 -6.76 -5.49 1.54
CA CYS A 8 -6.10 -4.19 1.54
C CYS A 8 -7.13 -3.07 1.42
N CYS A 9 -8.08 -3.14 0.48
CA CYS A 9 -9.16 -2.16 0.35
C CYS A 9 -9.95 -2.05 1.66
N TYR A 10 -10.34 -3.17 2.26
CA TYR A 10 -11.07 -3.20 3.54
C TYR A 10 -10.32 -2.51 4.69
N PHE A 11 -9.00 -2.74 4.81
CA PHE A 11 -8.17 -2.06 5.81
C PHE A 11 -7.90 -0.59 5.47
N MET A 12 -7.87 -0.26 4.18
CA MET A 12 -7.63 1.09 3.69
C MET A 12 -8.86 2.01 3.86
N THR A 13 -10.07 1.49 3.66
CA THR A 13 -11.29 2.30 3.53
C THR A 13 -11.97 2.69 4.83
N ASP A 14 -12.10 1.82 5.86
CA ASP A 14 -13.02 2.20 6.97
C ASP A 14 -12.67 1.79 8.41
N HIS A 15 -11.89 0.74 8.69
CA HIS A 15 -11.90 0.18 10.06
C HIS A 15 -10.54 -0.08 10.75
N ALA A 16 -9.40 0.03 10.06
CA ALA A 16 -8.10 -0.04 10.74
C ALA A 16 -7.46 1.34 10.93
N ILE A 17 -7.09 1.62 12.16
CA ILE A 17 -6.16 2.70 12.49
C ILE A 17 -4.81 2.29 11.90
N PRO A 18 -4.26 3.03 10.92
CA PRO A 18 -2.96 2.70 10.36
C PRO A 18 -1.89 2.72 11.45
N LEU A 19 -0.99 1.75 11.41
CA LEU A 19 0.17 1.69 12.30
C LEU A 19 0.98 2.98 12.18
N LYS A 20 1.53 3.46 13.29
CA LYS A 20 2.41 4.64 13.25
C LYS A 20 3.73 4.29 12.58
N SER A 21 4.41 5.28 12.00
CA SER A 21 5.73 5.10 11.37
C SER A 21 6.73 4.36 12.27
N LYS A 22 6.80 4.70 13.55
CA LYS A 22 7.65 3.99 14.53
C LYS A 22 7.30 2.50 14.71
N GLU A 23 6.02 2.15 14.61
CA GLU A 23 5.56 0.76 14.73
C GLU A 23 5.85 -0.02 13.46
N LEU A 24 5.73 0.62 12.29
CA LEU A 24 6.13 0.03 11.01
C LEU A 24 7.63 -0.29 11.01
N VAL A 25 8.48 0.68 11.33
CA VAL A 25 9.94 0.46 11.42
C VAL A 25 10.28 -0.64 12.42
N LYS A 26 9.57 -0.72 13.56
CA LYS A 26 9.79 -1.79 14.55
C LYS A 26 9.42 -3.18 14.00
N ARG A 27 8.37 -3.28 13.17
CA ARG A 27 7.85 -4.57 12.68
C ARG A 27 8.62 -5.10 11.47
N ILE A 28 8.93 -4.25 10.50
CA ILE A 28 9.57 -4.66 9.25
C ILE A 28 11.04 -4.22 9.14
N GLY A 29 11.55 -3.47 10.12
CA GLY A 29 12.91 -2.95 10.07
C GLY A 29 13.02 -1.71 9.18
N LYS A 30 14.17 -1.03 9.30
CA LYS A 30 14.41 0.25 8.63
C LYS A 30 14.51 0.08 7.11
N ASP A 31 15.14 -0.99 6.64
CA ASP A 31 15.43 -1.18 5.22
C ASP A 31 14.14 -1.46 4.43
N LEU A 32 13.29 -2.37 4.91
CA LEU A 32 11.98 -2.61 4.30
C LEU A 32 11.06 -1.39 4.40
N TYR A 33 11.15 -0.62 5.49
CA TYR A 33 10.39 0.62 5.60
C TYR A 33 10.80 1.65 4.55
N GLN A 34 12.10 1.83 4.31
CA GLN A 34 12.60 2.73 3.26
C GLN A 34 12.25 2.22 1.86
N ASN A 35 12.38 0.92 1.62
CA ASN A 35 11.95 0.30 0.36
C ASN A 35 10.46 0.58 0.12
N GLY A 36 9.61 0.35 1.12
CA GLY A 36 8.18 0.59 0.98
C GLY A 36 7.82 2.06 0.76
N ILE A 37 8.59 3.02 1.30
CA ILE A 37 8.45 4.45 0.93
C ILE A 37 8.76 4.66 -0.56
N SER A 38 9.83 4.05 -1.06
CA SER A 38 10.19 4.11 -2.48
C SER A 38 9.06 3.56 -3.36
N VAL A 39 8.48 2.43 -2.98
CA VAL A 39 7.33 1.83 -3.69
C VAL A 39 6.11 2.76 -3.61
N CYS A 40 5.85 3.41 -2.48
CA CYS A 40 4.75 4.38 -2.36
C CYS A 40 4.93 5.56 -3.34
N ASN A 41 6.14 6.10 -3.46
CA ASN A 41 6.44 7.19 -4.40
C ASN A 41 6.22 6.74 -5.85
N GLN A 42 6.69 5.54 -6.19
CA GLN A 42 6.50 4.96 -7.52
C GLN A 42 5.01 4.79 -7.86
N VAL A 43 4.21 4.28 -6.91
CA VAL A 43 2.76 4.13 -7.09
C VAL A 43 2.07 5.50 -7.24
N VAL A 44 2.52 6.53 -6.53
CA VAL A 44 2.03 7.91 -6.72
C VAL A 44 2.32 8.42 -8.12
N GLU A 45 3.53 8.19 -8.66
CA GLU A 45 3.89 8.60 -10.02
C GLU A 45 3.01 7.91 -11.08
N PHE A 46 2.76 6.60 -10.90
CA PHE A 46 1.88 5.83 -11.78
C PHE A 46 0.42 6.30 -11.69
N ALA A 47 -0.09 6.52 -10.47
CA ALA A 47 -1.45 7.00 -10.24
C ALA A 47 -1.68 8.42 -10.78
N ASN A 48 -0.64 9.27 -10.79
CA ASN A 48 -0.70 10.60 -11.38
C ASN A 48 -0.48 10.62 -12.90
N GLY A 49 -0.27 9.46 -13.53
CA GLY A 49 -0.07 9.37 -14.98
C GLY A 49 1.29 9.88 -15.47
N VAL A 50 2.27 10.05 -14.56
CA VAL A 50 3.63 10.48 -14.92
C VAL A 50 4.37 9.34 -15.64
N HIS A 51 4.19 8.11 -15.16
CA HIS A 51 4.82 6.91 -15.69
C HIS A 51 3.86 5.72 -15.87
N GLY A 52 2.55 5.96 -15.78
CA GLY A 52 1.52 4.95 -15.90
C GLY A 52 0.27 5.50 -16.58
N ASN A 53 -0.77 4.68 -16.68
CA ASN A 53 -2.03 5.08 -17.31
C ASN A 53 -2.92 5.99 -16.43
N GLY A 54 -2.43 6.44 -15.28
CA GLY A 54 -3.20 7.24 -14.32
C GLY A 54 -4.31 6.45 -13.60
N LEU A 55 -4.36 5.13 -13.80
CA LEU A 55 -5.32 4.24 -13.17
C LEU A 55 -4.62 3.40 -12.11
N LEU A 56 -5.14 3.45 -10.90
CA LEU A 56 -4.73 2.62 -9.76
C LEU A 56 -5.04 1.13 -9.92
N GLU A 57 -5.79 0.78 -10.96
CA GLU A 57 -6.16 -0.60 -11.27
C GLU A 57 -5.12 -1.30 -12.15
N SER A 58 -4.24 -0.50 -12.74
CA SER A 58 -3.21 -0.97 -13.65
C SER A 58 -2.29 -1.96 -12.95
N SER A 59 -1.75 -2.88 -13.76
CA SER A 59 -0.58 -3.66 -13.38
C SER A 59 0.52 -2.77 -12.80
N ASP A 60 0.72 -1.59 -13.38
CA ASP A 60 1.76 -0.64 -13.02
C ASP A 60 1.69 -0.23 -11.55
N THR A 61 0.49 -0.06 -10.99
CA THR A 61 0.31 0.25 -9.57
C THR A 61 0.18 -1.00 -8.69
N ARG A 62 -0.47 -2.05 -9.18
CA ARG A 62 -0.73 -3.28 -8.40
C ARG A 62 0.51 -4.13 -8.18
N ASP A 63 1.37 -4.24 -9.18
CA ASP A 63 2.49 -5.17 -9.15
C ASP A 63 3.61 -4.73 -8.19
N PRO A 64 4.03 -3.45 -8.14
CA PRO A 64 4.96 -2.98 -7.11
C PRO A 64 4.44 -3.20 -5.68
N ILE A 65 3.13 -3.05 -5.46
CA ILE A 65 2.51 -3.35 -4.16
C ILE A 65 2.66 -4.83 -3.84
N LYS A 66 2.31 -5.73 -4.77
CA LYS A 66 2.44 -7.19 -4.55
C LYS A 66 3.89 -7.60 -4.30
N GLU A 67 4.84 -7.08 -5.08
CA GLU A 67 6.26 -7.39 -4.93
C GLU A 67 6.79 -6.94 -3.57
N PHE A 68 6.41 -5.73 -3.11
CA PHE A 68 6.76 -5.26 -1.78
C PHE A 68 6.26 -6.22 -0.70
N MET A 69 5.05 -6.73 -0.86
CA MET A 69 4.45 -7.64 0.11
C MET A 69 5.10 -9.02 0.16
N LEU A 70 5.43 -9.57 -1.00
CA LEU A 70 6.24 -10.78 -1.10
C LEU A 70 7.61 -10.57 -0.45
N THR A 71 8.19 -9.38 -0.64
CA THR A 71 9.45 -9.01 -0.01
C THR A 71 9.31 -8.98 1.52
N VAL A 72 8.24 -8.35 2.05
CA VAL A 72 7.99 -8.34 3.51
C VAL A 72 7.77 -9.76 4.05
N GLY A 73 6.96 -10.59 3.38
CA GLY A 73 6.70 -11.95 3.81
C GLY A 73 7.93 -12.87 3.73
N GLY A 74 8.82 -12.64 2.77
CA GLY A 74 10.08 -13.38 2.66
C GLY A 74 11.18 -12.94 3.63
N ASN A 75 11.09 -11.72 4.19
CA ASN A 75 12.13 -11.14 5.03
C ASN A 75 11.70 -10.91 6.49
N THR A 76 10.46 -11.23 6.85
CA THR A 76 9.93 -11.04 8.20
C THR A 76 9.14 -12.25 8.67
N PRO A 77 9.06 -12.52 9.99
CA PRO A 77 8.25 -13.61 10.52
C PRO A 77 6.76 -13.24 10.65
N LEU A 78 6.30 -12.21 9.93
CA LEU A 78 4.91 -11.75 9.99
C LEU A 78 4.00 -12.73 9.25
N ASP A 79 2.79 -12.94 9.78
CA ASP A 79 1.75 -13.67 9.09
C ASP A 79 1.06 -12.79 8.03
N ASP A 80 0.28 -13.42 7.14
CA ASP A 80 -0.40 -12.72 6.05
C ASP A 80 -1.22 -11.52 6.54
N PRO A 81 -2.06 -11.61 7.59
CA PRO A 81 -2.78 -10.45 8.13
C PRO A 81 -1.87 -9.29 8.55
N TRP A 82 -0.72 -9.57 9.18
CA TRP A 82 0.23 -8.52 9.56
C TRP A 82 0.92 -7.90 8.35
N ILE A 83 1.26 -8.69 7.33
CA ILE A 83 1.84 -8.18 6.08
C ILE A 83 0.83 -7.27 5.37
N VAL A 84 -0.45 -7.65 5.32
CA VAL A 84 -1.55 -6.78 4.82
C VAL A 84 -1.57 -5.46 5.59
N LEU A 85 -1.63 -5.53 6.92
CA LEU A 85 -1.80 -4.37 7.76
C LEU A 85 -0.60 -3.41 7.68
N VAL A 86 0.62 -3.93 7.66
CA VAL A 86 1.84 -3.12 7.53
C VAL A 86 1.86 -2.41 6.18
N THR A 87 1.62 -3.12 5.09
CA THR A 87 1.61 -2.51 3.75
C THR A 87 0.51 -1.47 3.63
N ALA A 88 -0.72 -1.78 4.02
CA ALA A 88 -1.83 -0.83 3.98
C ALA A 88 -1.55 0.42 4.83
N SER A 89 -0.97 0.24 6.03
CA SER A 89 -0.61 1.35 6.92
C SER A 89 0.47 2.24 6.31
N LEU A 90 1.49 1.64 5.70
CA LEU A 90 2.56 2.38 5.05
C LEU A 90 2.03 3.21 3.89
N PHE A 91 1.26 2.59 3.00
CA PHE A 91 0.64 3.26 1.86
C PHE A 91 -0.27 4.40 2.30
N LYS A 92 -1.08 4.18 3.35
CA LYS A 92 -1.93 5.23 3.92
C LYS A 92 -1.12 6.39 4.46
N LEU A 93 -0.06 6.13 5.23
CA LEU A 93 0.76 7.21 5.78
C LEU A 93 1.47 8.02 4.69
N GLN A 94 1.99 7.36 3.66
CA GLN A 94 2.82 8.03 2.65
C GLN A 94 2.00 8.72 1.56
N THR A 95 0.83 8.18 1.21
CA THR A 95 0.08 8.66 0.04
C THR A 95 -1.19 9.43 0.38
N LYS A 96 -1.63 9.45 1.66
CA LYS A 96 -2.92 10.07 2.04
C LYS A 96 -3.09 11.51 1.62
N ASP A 97 -2.09 12.33 1.88
CA ASP A 97 -2.15 13.76 1.60
C ASP A 97 -1.84 14.08 0.13
N ILE A 98 -1.19 13.14 -0.58
CA ILE A 98 -0.77 13.30 -1.99
C ILE A 98 -1.86 12.82 -2.94
N LEU A 99 -2.57 11.75 -2.57
CA LEU A 99 -3.68 11.17 -3.30
C LEU A 99 -4.99 11.31 -2.49
N PRO A 100 -5.41 12.51 -2.07
CA PRO A 100 -6.58 12.66 -1.21
C PRO A 100 -7.86 12.13 -1.86
N ARG A 101 -7.98 12.17 -3.21
CA ARG A 101 -9.08 11.57 -3.96
C ARG A 101 -9.15 10.05 -3.81
N PHE A 102 -8.00 9.38 -3.71
CA PHE A 102 -7.90 7.94 -3.47
C PHE A 102 -8.41 7.58 -2.05
N TRP A 103 -8.07 8.39 -1.04
CA TRP A 103 -8.42 8.10 0.36
C TRP A 103 -9.76 8.65 0.84
N SER A 104 -10.41 9.53 0.06
CA SER A 104 -11.70 10.17 0.41
C SER A 104 -12.94 9.45 -0.10
N GLY A 105 -12.79 8.26 -0.71
CA GLY A 105 -13.90 7.33 -0.91
C GLY A 105 -14.95 7.69 -1.96
N SER A 106 -14.83 8.81 -2.69
CA SER A 106 -15.95 9.36 -3.45
C SER A 106 -16.10 8.89 -4.90
N GLN A 107 -15.18 8.09 -5.45
CA GLN A 107 -15.31 7.51 -6.80
C GLN A 107 -14.66 6.11 -6.91
N TRP A 108 -15.12 5.16 -6.10
CA TRP A 108 -14.89 3.74 -6.41
C TRP A 108 -15.96 3.30 -7.42
N LYS A 109 -15.64 3.27 -8.71
CA LYS A 109 -16.46 2.58 -9.72
C LYS A 109 -15.63 1.48 -10.35
N TRP A 110 -15.78 0.28 -9.82
CA TRP A 110 -15.30 -0.96 -10.43
C TRP A 110 -16.52 -1.70 -10.97
N PHE A 111 -16.59 -1.89 -12.29
CA PHE A 111 -17.50 -2.84 -12.95
C PHE A 111 -16.68 -4.03 -13.46
#